data_AF-A0A1E5VEU4-F1
#
_entry.id   AF-A0A1E5VEU4-F1
#
_cell.length_a   1.000
_cell.length_b   1.000
_cell.length_c   1.000
_cell.angle_alpha   90.00
_cell.angle_beta   90.00
_cell.angle_gamma   90.00
#
_symmetry.space_group_name_H-M   'P 1'
#
loop_
_entity.id
_entity.type
_entity.pdbx_description
1 polymer ?
#
loop_
_entity_poly.entity_id
_entity_poly.type
_entity_poly.pdbx_seq_one_letter_code
_entity_poly.pdbx_strand_id
1 'polypeptide(L)'
;MHNTFRLPHFQPSHLPCRSFVPRCVDVAWNTLMRKGPKYDGNFLHKKIKDLVGDTKLADTLSNVVMPAFDVKRMQPILFNTLEAEREAHKNAYLADVCLATSAAPTFLPARSFCTWDSGGEPHEFQLIDGGVAANNPTMVAMSLLTKEMLRLRRQLDDDRKLPLVQGDDGGVAGNNNNNPTTAAMKALIDTGKAEAGVEPSVYRNILVISIGTGVAKETNMYTAEKCNKWNLLDWVSNNGFNPLIDFLSYASADLVDIQAAVLFEVLSCCKENYLRIQTDELMEDAASVDRATEKNMEELIKFGNKLLKDQVTRVNIETGVYEPVKPGYTNEMALKDFAGKLCKERKLRQTAHE
;
A
#
# COMPACT_ATOMS: atom_id res chain seq x y z
N MET A 1 -36.25 -20.83 -53.01
CA MET A 1 -34.93 -20.23 -52.78
C MET A 1 -35.12 -18.75 -52.52
N HIS A 2 -34.40 -18.20 -51.53
CA HIS A 2 -34.49 -16.85 -50.94
C HIS A 2 -35.67 -16.55 -49.99
N ASN A 3 -35.44 -16.79 -48.69
CA ASN A 3 -36.13 -16.12 -47.60
C ASN A 3 -35.15 -15.13 -46.93
N THR A 4 -35.30 -13.84 -47.25
CA THR A 4 -34.74 -12.72 -46.47
C THR A 4 -35.87 -12.17 -45.61
N PHE A 5 -35.89 -12.50 -44.31
CA PHE A 5 -36.74 -11.84 -43.33
C PHE A 5 -36.18 -10.45 -43.02
N ARG A 6 -36.95 -9.40 -43.36
CA ARG A 6 -36.72 -8.03 -42.91
C ARG A 6 -37.13 -7.92 -41.44
N LEU A 7 -36.23 -7.44 -40.58
CA LEU A 7 -36.56 -6.99 -39.24
C LEU A 7 -37.26 -5.61 -39.31
N PRO A 8 -38.36 -5.38 -38.57
CA PRO A 8 -38.94 -4.05 -38.45
C PRO A 8 -38.13 -3.17 -37.50
N HIS A 9 -37.98 -1.90 -37.88
CA HIS A 9 -37.41 -0.83 -37.05
C HIS A 9 -38.16 -0.69 -35.73
N PHE A 10 -37.46 -0.87 -34.61
CA PHE A 10 -37.95 -0.50 -33.28
C PHE A 10 -37.37 0.88 -32.91
N GLN A 11 -38.25 1.89 -32.81
CA GLN A 11 -37.95 3.15 -32.15
C GLN A 11 -37.98 2.93 -30.62
N PRO A 12 -37.02 3.44 -29.82
CA PRO A 12 -37.12 3.37 -28.38
C PRO A 12 -38.02 4.52 -27.88
N SER A 13 -39.30 4.23 -27.69
CA SER A 13 -40.20 5.08 -26.92
C SER A 13 -40.20 4.66 -25.43
N HIS A 14 -40.03 5.67 -24.56
CA HIS A 14 -40.29 5.67 -23.11
C HIS A 14 -39.15 5.23 -22.17
N LEU A 15 -38.41 6.24 -21.68
CA LEU A 15 -37.70 6.23 -20.39
C LEU A 15 -38.70 6.06 -19.23
N PRO A 16 -38.45 5.20 -18.23
CA PRO A 16 -39.21 5.24 -17.00
C PRO A 16 -38.71 6.37 -16.07
N CYS A 17 -39.69 6.96 -15.42
CA CYS A 17 -39.66 8.13 -14.54
C CYS A 17 -38.50 8.19 -13.52
N ARG A 18 -38.00 9.42 -13.32
CA ARG A 18 -37.29 9.85 -12.10
C ARG A 18 -38.08 9.38 -10.87
N SER A 19 -37.48 8.51 -10.06
CA SER A 19 -37.98 8.14 -8.75
C SER A 19 -38.00 9.38 -7.85
N PHE A 20 -39.20 9.84 -7.51
CA PHE A 20 -39.43 10.90 -6.54
C PHE A 20 -39.27 10.29 -5.15
N VAL A 21 -38.11 10.47 -4.51
CA VAL A 21 -37.89 10.06 -3.13
C VAL A 21 -38.69 11.01 -2.23
N PRO A 22 -39.61 10.53 -1.37
CA PRO A 22 -40.37 11.41 -0.49
C PRO A 22 -39.44 12.10 0.52
N ARG A 23 -39.65 13.41 0.75
CA ARG A 23 -38.85 14.23 1.68
C ARG A 23 -38.74 13.66 3.10
N CYS A 24 -39.70 12.84 3.54
CA CYS A 24 -39.64 12.13 4.83
C CYS A 24 -38.65 10.97 4.85
N VAL A 25 -38.42 10.31 3.70
CA VAL A 25 -37.37 9.29 3.52
C VAL A 25 -36.00 9.96 3.50
N ASP A 26 -35.83 11.11 2.85
CA ASP A 26 -34.57 11.89 2.92
C ASP A 26 -34.25 12.39 4.33
N VAL A 27 -35.26 12.82 5.09
CA VAL A 27 -35.07 13.27 6.48
C VAL A 27 -34.78 12.08 7.40
N ALA A 28 -35.47 10.95 7.25
CA ALA A 28 -35.16 9.73 7.98
C ALA A 28 -33.77 9.17 7.60
N TRP A 29 -33.39 9.24 6.32
CA TRP A 29 -32.07 8.86 5.80
C TRP A 29 -30.96 9.70 6.41
N ASN A 30 -31.12 11.03 6.46
CA ASN A 30 -30.17 11.96 7.08
C ASN A 30 -30.14 11.87 8.62
N THR A 31 -31.20 11.34 9.25
CA THR A 31 -31.29 11.18 10.71
C THR A 31 -30.74 9.82 11.16
N LEU A 32 -30.90 8.77 10.34
CA LEU A 32 -30.35 7.43 10.59
C LEU A 32 -28.85 7.35 10.25
N MET A 33 -28.41 8.09 9.23
CA MET A 33 -27.00 8.36 8.92
C MET A 33 -26.43 9.36 9.95
N ARG A 34 -26.15 8.89 11.18
CA ARG A 34 -25.47 9.68 12.22
C ARG A 34 -24.22 10.34 11.63
N LYS A 35 -24.17 11.67 11.79
CA LYS A 35 -23.18 12.62 11.26
C LYS A 35 -21.72 12.16 11.45
N GLY A 36 -21.05 11.87 10.34
CA GLY A 36 -19.59 11.77 10.27
C GLY A 36 -19.02 10.39 10.61
N PRO A 37 -17.68 10.27 10.58
CA PRO A 37 -16.96 9.03 10.89
C PRO A 37 -17.20 8.56 12.33
N LYS A 38 -16.96 7.26 12.59
CA LYS A 38 -17.12 6.62 13.91
C LYS A 38 -16.29 7.31 15.00
N TYR A 39 -15.10 7.81 14.65
CA TYR A 39 -14.17 8.53 15.50
C TYR A 39 -13.92 9.94 14.96
N ASP A 40 -13.73 10.92 15.86
CA ASP A 40 -13.48 12.32 15.49
C ASP A 40 -12.03 12.58 15.04
N GLY A 41 -11.11 11.64 15.27
CA GLY A 41 -9.69 11.74 14.94
C GLY A 41 -8.87 12.72 15.78
N ASN A 42 -9.48 13.47 16.72
CA ASN A 42 -8.80 14.53 17.46
C ASN A 42 -7.69 14.00 18.37
N PHE A 43 -7.98 12.90 19.08
CA PHE A 43 -6.99 12.26 19.94
C PHE A 43 -5.82 11.70 19.14
N LEU A 44 -6.10 11.02 18.01
CA LEU A 44 -5.09 10.46 17.13
C LEU A 44 -4.19 11.56 16.55
N HIS A 45 -4.79 12.67 16.08
CA HIS A 45 -4.05 13.83 15.61
C HIS A 45 -3.12 14.39 16.67
N LYS A 46 -3.64 14.69 17.86
CA LYS A 46 -2.81 15.19 18.96
C LYS A 46 -1.67 14.22 19.27
N LYS A 47 -1.97 12.93 19.39
CA LYS A 47 -0.96 11.93 19.76
C LYS A 47 0.13 11.79 18.71
N ILE A 48 -0.22 11.77 17.42
CA ILE A 48 0.76 11.75 16.33
C ILE A 48 1.62 13.01 16.36
N LYS A 49 0.99 14.19 16.48
CA LYS A 49 1.71 15.47 16.54
C LYS A 49 2.67 15.55 17.73
N ASP A 50 2.27 15.06 18.89
CA ASP A 50 3.12 14.98 20.09
C ASP A 50 4.33 14.05 19.89
N LEU A 51 4.18 12.99 19.09
CA LEU A 51 5.24 12.01 18.83
C LEU A 51 6.24 12.46 17.75
N VAL A 52 5.76 13.07 16.66
CA VAL A 52 6.60 13.41 15.50
C VAL A 52 6.91 14.91 15.39
N GLY A 53 6.26 15.76 16.17
CA GLY A 53 6.49 17.21 16.20
C GLY A 53 6.30 17.87 14.83
N ASP A 54 7.28 18.69 14.44
CA ASP A 54 7.31 19.41 13.16
C ASP A 54 8.18 18.73 12.10
N THR A 55 8.54 17.46 12.33
CA THR A 55 9.31 16.64 11.37
C THR A 55 8.59 16.57 10.03
N LYS A 56 9.32 16.80 8.94
CA LYS A 56 8.82 16.62 7.57
C LYS A 56 9.33 15.31 6.98
N LEU A 57 8.75 14.91 5.84
CA LEU A 57 9.15 13.68 5.15
C LEU A 57 10.64 13.63 4.78
N ALA A 58 11.23 14.75 4.35
CA ALA A 58 12.65 14.80 4.02
C ALA A 58 13.56 14.65 5.24
N ASP A 59 13.05 14.85 6.47
CA ASP A 59 13.82 14.77 7.70
C ASP A 59 13.93 13.33 8.25
N THR A 60 13.28 12.35 7.61
CA THR A 60 13.27 10.95 8.07
C THR A 60 14.65 10.30 7.97
N LEU A 61 15.04 9.53 9.00
CA LEU A 61 16.35 8.84 9.07
C LEU A 61 16.55 7.77 7.99
N SER A 62 15.46 7.17 7.52
CA SER A 62 15.44 6.18 6.45
C SER A 62 14.37 6.54 5.45
N ASN A 63 14.54 6.12 4.19
CA ASN A 63 13.53 6.34 3.17
C ASN A 63 12.21 5.67 3.57
N VAL A 64 11.14 6.47 3.64
CA VAL A 64 9.78 5.99 3.88
C VAL A 64 8.96 6.09 2.59
N VAL A 65 7.91 5.27 2.51
CA VAL A 65 6.87 5.37 1.50
C VAL A 65 5.52 5.13 2.18
N MET A 66 4.59 6.07 2.00
CA MET A 66 3.30 6.10 2.68
C MET A 66 2.21 6.39 1.64
N PRO A 67 1.41 5.38 1.26
CA PRO A 67 0.30 5.58 0.34
C PRO A 67 -0.83 6.36 1.02
N ALA A 68 -1.52 7.19 0.25
CA ALA A 68 -2.82 7.77 0.59
C ALA A 68 -3.66 7.87 -0.69
N PHE A 69 -4.94 8.16 -0.57
CA PHE A 69 -5.80 8.39 -1.73
C PHE A 69 -6.35 9.81 -1.72
N ASP A 70 -6.10 10.58 -2.78
CA ASP A 70 -6.61 11.94 -2.92
C ASP A 70 -8.02 11.91 -3.53
N VAL A 71 -9.02 12.26 -2.71
CA VAL A 71 -10.43 12.23 -3.12
C VAL A 71 -10.82 13.38 -4.04
N LYS A 72 -10.07 14.50 -4.01
CA LYS A 72 -10.32 15.64 -4.89
C LYS A 72 -9.80 15.36 -6.30
N ARG A 73 -8.64 14.71 -6.40
CA ARG A 73 -8.00 14.34 -7.67
C ARG A 73 -8.36 12.94 -8.16
N MET A 74 -9.04 12.14 -7.34
CA MET A 74 -9.43 10.75 -7.64
C MET A 74 -8.24 9.86 -8.04
N GLN A 75 -7.12 9.99 -7.34
CA GLN A 75 -5.90 9.24 -7.62
C GLN A 75 -5.13 8.87 -6.34
N PRO A 76 -4.38 7.76 -6.35
CA PRO A 76 -3.44 7.47 -5.27
C PRO A 76 -2.30 8.49 -5.25
N ILE A 77 -1.80 8.79 -4.06
CA ILE A 77 -0.60 9.59 -3.84
C ILE A 77 0.38 8.80 -2.98
N LEU A 78 1.66 8.88 -3.32
CA LEU A 78 2.73 8.22 -2.61
C LEU A 78 3.65 9.25 -1.95
N PHE A 79 3.47 9.47 -0.66
CA PHE A 79 4.40 10.29 0.11
C PHE A 79 5.67 9.50 0.37
N ASN A 80 6.82 10.03 -0.03
CA ASN A 80 8.08 9.34 0.14
C ASN A 80 9.26 10.30 0.32
N THR A 81 10.29 9.87 1.05
CA THR A 81 11.47 10.69 1.37
C THR A 81 12.20 11.16 0.10
N LEU A 82 12.37 10.27 -0.88
CA LEU A 82 13.18 10.54 -2.07
C LEU A 82 12.59 11.65 -2.97
N GLU A 83 11.27 11.66 -3.14
CA GLU A 83 10.59 12.75 -3.85
C GLU A 83 10.46 14.00 -2.97
N ALA A 84 10.25 13.86 -1.66
CA ALA A 84 10.20 15.00 -0.72
C ALA A 84 11.52 15.78 -0.65
N GLU A 85 12.67 15.10 -0.78
CA GLU A 85 14.00 15.75 -0.88
C GLU A 85 14.15 16.63 -2.12
N ARG A 86 13.41 16.34 -3.20
CA ARG A 86 13.57 16.99 -4.51
C ARG A 86 12.45 17.97 -4.85
N GLU A 87 11.24 17.68 -4.40
CA GLU A 87 10.02 18.40 -4.74
C GLU A 87 9.43 19.01 -3.46
N ALA A 88 9.56 20.32 -3.31
CA ALA A 88 9.14 21.04 -2.10
C ALA A 88 7.66 20.78 -1.71
N HIS A 89 6.78 20.71 -2.71
CA HIS A 89 5.35 20.45 -2.50
C HIS A 89 5.05 19.01 -2.00
N LYS A 90 5.99 18.07 -2.14
CA LYS A 90 5.87 16.71 -1.58
C LYS A 90 6.46 16.59 -0.18
N ASN A 91 7.20 17.60 0.31
CA ASN A 91 7.80 17.61 1.64
C ASN A 91 6.80 18.04 2.73
N ALA A 92 5.73 17.27 2.87
CA ALA A 92 4.69 17.48 3.87
C ALA A 92 5.18 17.16 5.30
N TYR A 93 4.48 17.70 6.30
CA TYR A 93 4.68 17.29 7.70
C TYR A 93 4.36 15.81 7.87
N LEU A 94 5.24 15.08 8.55
CA LEU A 94 5.07 13.65 8.78
C LEU A 94 3.77 13.35 9.53
N ALA A 95 3.37 14.22 10.46
CA ALA A 95 2.10 14.10 11.18
C ALA A 95 0.89 14.08 10.23
N ASP A 96 0.87 14.95 9.22
CA ASP A 96 -0.22 15.06 8.27
C ASP A 96 -0.31 13.83 7.37
N VAL A 97 0.84 13.32 6.96
CA VAL A 97 0.95 12.10 6.13
C VAL A 97 0.51 10.87 6.94
N CYS A 98 0.95 10.74 8.21
CA CYS A 98 0.51 9.68 9.11
C CYS A 98 -1.01 9.70 9.33
N LEU A 99 -1.60 10.89 9.50
CA LEU A 99 -3.06 11.01 9.65
C LEU A 99 -3.80 10.68 8.36
N ALA A 100 -3.28 11.13 7.21
CA ALA A 100 -3.87 10.84 5.91
C ALA A 100 -3.85 9.34 5.60
N THR A 101 -2.72 8.67 5.78
CA THR A 101 -2.60 7.22 5.48
C THR A 101 -3.48 6.36 6.37
N SER A 102 -3.88 6.83 7.56
CA SER A 102 -4.73 6.10 8.51
C SER A 102 -6.20 6.55 8.50
N ALA A 103 -6.57 7.50 7.64
CA ALA A 103 -7.92 8.07 7.59
C ALA A 103 -8.92 7.13 6.90
N ALA A 104 -9.14 5.95 7.49
CA ALA A 104 -10.02 4.90 6.99
C ALA A 104 -11.45 5.43 6.82
N PRO A 105 -12.05 5.30 5.61
CA PRO A 105 -13.45 5.64 5.40
C PRO A 105 -14.35 4.97 6.44
N THR A 106 -15.42 5.66 6.85
CA THR A 106 -16.35 5.31 7.94
C THR A 106 -15.76 5.34 9.36
N PHE A 107 -14.45 5.17 9.54
CA PHE A 107 -13.80 5.21 10.86
C PHE A 107 -13.27 6.57 11.26
N LEU A 108 -12.51 7.24 10.37
CA LEU A 108 -11.80 8.48 10.66
C LEU A 108 -12.14 9.57 9.62
N PRO A 109 -12.05 10.86 9.99
CA PRO A 109 -12.27 11.94 9.04
C PRO A 109 -11.13 12.03 8.02
N ALA A 110 -11.48 12.41 6.79
CA ALA A 110 -10.49 12.74 5.76
C ALA A 110 -9.56 13.88 6.22
N ARG A 111 -8.30 13.84 5.79
CA ARG A 111 -7.28 14.84 6.14
C ARG A 111 -7.10 15.83 4.99
N SER A 112 -7.29 17.13 5.26
CA SER A 112 -7.01 18.21 4.29
C SER A 112 -5.89 19.15 4.76
N PHE A 113 -4.84 19.29 3.97
CA PHE A 113 -3.73 20.22 4.25
C PHE A 113 -3.13 20.78 2.97
N CYS A 114 -2.30 21.81 3.11
CA CYS A 114 -1.55 22.39 2.00
C CYS A 114 -0.06 22.26 2.23
N THR A 115 0.68 22.05 1.15
CA THR A 115 2.12 22.32 1.08
C THR A 115 2.36 23.46 0.08
N TRP A 116 3.63 23.84 -0.09
CA TRP A 116 4.01 24.92 -1.00
C TRP A 116 5.14 24.42 -1.88
N ASP A 117 5.06 24.77 -3.16
CA ASP A 117 6.17 24.54 -4.08
C ASP A 117 7.29 25.58 -3.90
N SER A 118 8.33 25.48 -4.71
CA SER A 118 9.44 26.44 -4.70
C SER A 118 9.06 27.84 -5.17
N GLY A 119 7.97 27.99 -5.93
CA GLY A 119 7.42 29.26 -6.37
C GLY A 119 6.50 29.91 -5.34
N GLY A 120 6.15 29.20 -4.27
CA GLY A 120 5.21 29.64 -3.25
C GLY A 120 3.74 29.34 -3.58
N GLU A 121 3.47 28.59 -4.64
CA GLU A 121 2.11 28.18 -4.99
C GLU A 121 1.65 27.05 -4.06
N PRO A 122 0.41 27.15 -3.52
CA PRO A 122 -0.11 26.15 -2.61
C PRO A 122 -0.51 24.88 -3.37
N HIS A 123 -0.08 23.73 -2.86
CA HIS A 123 -0.57 22.43 -3.27
C HIS A 123 -1.50 21.86 -2.20
N GLU A 124 -2.80 21.83 -2.49
CA GLU A 124 -3.81 21.28 -1.59
C GLU A 124 -3.91 19.76 -1.74
N PHE A 125 -3.96 19.07 -0.61
CA PHE A 125 -4.21 17.63 -0.50
C PHE A 125 -5.52 17.39 0.24
N GLN A 126 -6.37 16.52 -0.30
CA GLN A 126 -7.59 16.04 0.38
C GLN A 126 -7.58 14.52 0.40
N LEU A 127 -7.15 13.95 1.52
CA LEU A 127 -6.68 12.58 1.58
C LEU A 127 -7.52 11.70 2.49
N ILE A 128 -7.64 10.44 2.09
CA ILE A 128 -8.11 9.32 2.91
C ILE A 128 -7.06 8.20 2.92
N ASP A 129 -7.36 7.15 3.68
CA ASP A 129 -6.51 6.00 3.93
C ASP A 129 -5.80 5.43 2.69
N GLY A 130 -4.54 5.05 2.90
CA GLY A 130 -3.72 4.39 1.89
C GLY A 130 -4.20 3.01 1.50
N GLY A 131 -4.93 2.31 2.37
CA GLY A 131 -5.52 0.99 2.15
C GLY A 131 -6.55 0.96 1.01
N VAL A 132 -7.17 2.10 0.69
CA VAL A 132 -8.02 2.25 -0.51
C VAL A 132 -7.20 2.12 -1.80
N ALA A 133 -5.92 2.51 -1.77
CA ALA A 133 -5.01 2.45 -2.89
C ALA A 133 -4.13 1.19 -2.88
N ALA A 134 -3.44 0.95 -1.76
CA ALA A 134 -2.46 -0.10 -1.57
C ALA A 134 -2.42 -0.54 -0.10
N ASN A 135 -3.29 -1.48 0.26
CA ASN A 135 -3.34 -2.06 1.61
C ASN A 135 -2.12 -2.94 1.92
N ASN A 136 -1.41 -3.40 0.89
CA ASN A 136 -0.10 -4.00 0.99
C ASN A 136 0.89 -3.13 0.17
N PRO A 137 1.71 -2.28 0.82
CA PRO A 137 2.58 -1.34 0.10
C PRO A 137 3.85 -2.00 -0.45
N THR A 138 3.98 -3.33 -0.43
CA THR A 138 5.17 -4.04 -0.93
C THR A 138 5.47 -3.67 -2.39
N MET A 139 4.48 -3.79 -3.28
CA MET A 139 4.66 -3.44 -4.69
C MET A 139 4.79 -1.93 -4.93
N VAL A 140 4.20 -1.10 -4.07
CA VAL A 140 4.41 0.35 -4.08
C VAL A 140 5.87 0.68 -3.79
N ALA A 141 6.46 0.09 -2.75
CA ALA A 141 7.86 0.27 -2.38
C ALA A 141 8.80 -0.24 -3.48
N MET A 142 8.54 -1.43 -4.02
CA MET A 142 9.35 -1.98 -5.12
C MET A 142 9.28 -1.11 -6.38
N SER A 143 8.11 -0.58 -6.72
CA SER A 143 7.93 0.32 -7.85
C SER A 143 8.69 1.63 -7.65
N LEU A 144 8.69 2.19 -6.43
CA LEU A 144 9.48 3.38 -6.10
C LEU A 144 10.98 3.12 -6.25
N LEU A 145 11.48 1.99 -5.73
CA LEU A 145 12.89 1.61 -5.88
C LEU A 145 13.28 1.46 -7.35
N THR A 146 12.46 0.76 -8.15
CA THR A 146 12.69 0.60 -9.58
C THR A 146 12.68 1.94 -10.32
N LYS A 147 11.71 2.82 -10.02
CA LYS A 147 11.63 4.18 -10.59
C LYS A 147 12.90 4.98 -10.32
N GLU A 148 13.40 4.94 -9.09
CA GLU A 148 14.61 5.67 -8.68
C GLU A 148 15.87 5.09 -9.31
N MET A 149 15.97 3.77 -9.43
CA MET A 149 17.08 3.13 -10.13
C MET A 149 17.10 3.47 -11.62
N LEU A 150 15.95 3.47 -12.29
CA LEU A 150 15.85 3.91 -13.69
C LEU A 150 16.23 5.38 -13.84
N ARG A 151 15.80 6.25 -12.92
CA ARG A 151 16.19 7.66 -12.90
C ARG A 151 17.69 7.84 -12.77
N LEU A 152 18.33 7.15 -11.81
CA LEU A 152 19.77 7.21 -11.61
C LEU A 152 20.55 6.65 -12.81
N ARG A 153 20.06 5.56 -13.41
CA ARG A 153 20.65 5.00 -14.62
C ARG A 153 20.62 6.01 -15.76
N ARG A 154 19.49 6.68 -15.99
CA ARG A 154 19.38 7.75 -17.00
C ARG A 154 20.37 8.88 -16.76
N GLN A 155 20.52 9.33 -15.51
CA GLN A 155 21.51 10.36 -15.18
C GLN A 155 22.95 9.91 -15.48
N LEU A 156 23.29 8.65 -15.16
CA LEU A 156 24.61 8.08 -15.44
C LEU A 156 24.85 7.84 -16.95
N ASP A 157 23.78 7.61 -17.72
CA ASP A 157 23.83 7.38 -19.17
C ASP A 157 23.80 8.71 -19.96
N ASP A 158 23.13 9.75 -19.47
CA ASP A 158 23.14 11.10 -20.07
C ASP A 158 24.53 11.75 -20.02
N ASP A 159 25.34 11.44 -18.98
CA ASP A 159 26.77 11.77 -18.94
C ASP A 159 27.58 11.08 -20.07
N ARG A 160 26.99 10.10 -20.79
CA ARG A 160 27.63 9.33 -21.88
C ARG A 160 26.86 9.29 -23.22
N LYS A 161 25.68 9.93 -23.30
CA LYS A 161 24.75 10.12 -24.45
C LYS A 161 24.33 8.90 -25.28
N LEU A 162 23.00 8.71 -25.40
CA LEU A 162 22.28 8.39 -26.65
C LEU A 162 20.83 8.93 -26.56
N PRO A 163 20.20 9.43 -27.65
CA PRO A 163 19.05 10.35 -27.55
C PRO A 163 17.65 9.70 -27.70
N LEU A 164 16.64 10.47 -27.22
CA LEU A 164 15.17 10.46 -27.45
C LEU A 164 14.35 9.54 -26.50
N VAL A 165 13.39 10.01 -25.70
CA VAL A 165 12.23 10.90 -25.95
C VAL A 165 12.00 11.88 -24.77
N GLN A 166 11.68 13.15 -25.09
CA GLN A 166 11.30 14.18 -24.12
C GLN A 166 9.93 13.86 -23.49
N GLY A 167 9.92 13.78 -22.15
CA GLY A 167 8.72 13.83 -21.33
C GLY A 167 9.00 14.76 -20.16
N ASP A 168 8.37 15.95 -20.20
CA ASP A 168 8.34 17.01 -19.18
C ASP A 168 9.53 17.02 -18.19
N ASP A 169 10.63 17.62 -18.63
CA ASP A 169 11.83 17.84 -17.84
C ASP A 169 11.58 18.94 -16.80
N GLY A 170 11.05 18.54 -15.64
CA GLY A 170 11.20 19.28 -14.39
C GLY A 170 12.67 19.26 -13.95
N GLY A 171 13.49 20.11 -14.57
CA GLY A 171 14.90 20.28 -14.26
C GLY A 171 15.10 20.73 -12.81
N VAL A 172 15.56 19.80 -11.97
CA VAL A 172 16.21 20.13 -10.70
C VAL A 172 17.51 19.34 -10.61
N ALA A 173 18.62 20.03 -10.88
CA ALA A 173 19.95 19.58 -10.54
C ALA A 173 20.10 19.59 -9.01
N GLY A 174 19.74 18.48 -8.37
CA GLY A 174 19.87 18.28 -6.92
C GLY A 174 21.02 17.34 -6.60
N ASN A 175 22.13 17.92 -6.15
CA ASN A 175 23.33 17.24 -5.65
C ASN A 175 23.04 16.51 -4.31
N ASN A 176 22.54 15.27 -4.35
CA ASN A 176 22.42 14.41 -3.15
C ASN A 176 23.37 13.21 -3.25
N ASN A 177 24.67 13.46 -3.02
CA ASN A 177 25.69 12.40 -2.92
C ASN A 177 25.76 11.73 -1.53
N ASN A 178 24.84 12.03 -0.61
CA ASN A 178 24.92 11.57 0.78
C ASN A 178 23.81 10.60 1.22
N ASN A 179 22.84 10.25 0.35
CA ASN A 179 21.81 9.25 0.69
C ASN A 179 22.37 7.82 0.48
N PRO A 180 22.49 6.99 1.53
CA PRO A 180 23.05 5.63 1.41
C PRO A 180 22.28 4.73 0.46
N THR A 181 20.97 4.94 0.29
CA THR A 181 20.15 4.18 -0.66
C THR A 181 20.48 4.59 -2.10
N THR A 182 20.67 5.87 -2.37
CA THR A 182 21.11 6.36 -3.70
C THR A 182 22.50 5.82 -4.05
N ALA A 183 23.43 5.82 -3.09
CA ALA A 183 24.75 5.22 -3.27
C ALA A 183 24.69 3.71 -3.55
N ALA A 184 23.87 2.98 -2.78
CA ALA A 184 23.65 1.55 -3.01
C ALA A 184 23.03 1.29 -4.40
N MET A 185 22.03 2.08 -4.82
CA MET A 185 21.43 1.99 -6.15
C MET A 185 22.44 2.25 -7.26
N LYS A 186 23.31 3.26 -7.12
CA LYS A 186 24.39 3.53 -8.08
C LYS A 186 25.36 2.33 -8.18
N ALA A 187 25.80 1.79 -7.05
CA ALA A 187 26.68 0.61 -7.03
C ALA A 187 26.02 -0.62 -7.70
N LEU A 188 24.71 -0.82 -7.52
CA LEU A 188 23.94 -1.87 -8.20
C LEU A 188 23.87 -1.66 -9.72
N ILE A 189 23.70 -0.41 -10.16
CA ILE A 189 23.69 -0.07 -11.59
C ILE A 189 25.07 -0.34 -12.23
N ASP A 190 26.14 0.02 -11.54
CA ASP A 190 27.51 -0.15 -12.04
C ASP A 190 27.94 -1.62 -12.11
N THR A 191 27.60 -2.42 -11.09
CA THR A 191 27.85 -3.88 -11.09
C THR A 191 27.07 -4.59 -12.18
N GLY A 192 25.83 -4.17 -12.46
CA GLY A 192 25.01 -4.76 -13.51
C GLY A 192 25.46 -4.47 -14.96
N LYS A 193 26.33 -3.48 -15.18
CA LYS A 193 26.93 -3.20 -16.50
C LYS A 193 28.12 -4.10 -16.84
N ALA A 194 28.69 -4.82 -15.86
CA ALA A 194 29.85 -5.68 -16.06
C ALA A 194 29.51 -7.07 -16.64
N GLU A 195 28.25 -7.52 -16.55
CA GLU A 195 27.78 -8.79 -17.12
C GLU A 195 27.00 -8.52 -18.41
N ALA A 196 27.69 -8.62 -19.55
CA ALA A 196 27.09 -8.44 -20.86
C ALA A 196 26.04 -9.54 -21.17
N GLY A 197 24.76 -9.15 -21.32
CA GLY A 197 23.78 -9.92 -22.09
C GLY A 197 22.50 -10.36 -21.38
N VAL A 198 22.40 -10.23 -20.06
CA VAL A 198 21.14 -10.41 -19.32
C VAL A 198 21.05 -9.25 -18.35
N GLU A 199 20.06 -8.36 -18.53
CA GLU A 199 19.84 -7.27 -17.59
C GLU A 199 19.66 -7.88 -16.19
N PRO A 200 20.60 -7.70 -15.25
CA PRO A 200 20.48 -8.36 -13.95
C PRO A 200 19.23 -7.80 -13.31
N SER A 201 18.23 -8.64 -13.06
CA SER A 201 17.00 -8.15 -12.48
C SER A 201 17.35 -7.51 -11.16
N VAL A 202 17.14 -6.20 -11.07
CA VAL A 202 17.45 -5.34 -9.91
C VAL A 202 16.98 -5.99 -8.60
N TYR A 203 15.89 -6.75 -8.71
CA TYR A 203 15.24 -7.54 -7.69
C TYR A 203 16.10 -8.64 -7.05
N ARG A 204 17.15 -9.14 -7.72
CA ARG A 204 18.09 -10.13 -7.14
C ARG A 204 18.84 -9.61 -5.91
N ASN A 205 19.09 -8.31 -5.88
CA ASN A 205 19.87 -7.66 -4.82
C ASN A 205 18.97 -6.93 -3.81
N ILE A 206 17.64 -7.12 -3.91
CA ILE A 206 16.67 -6.53 -2.98
C ILE A 206 16.18 -7.63 -2.05
N LEU A 207 16.33 -7.36 -0.75
CA LEU A 207 15.79 -8.18 0.32
C LEU A 207 14.53 -7.51 0.88
N VAL A 208 13.42 -8.23 0.91
CA VAL A 208 12.10 -7.71 1.30
C VAL A 208 11.50 -8.55 2.41
N ILE A 209 11.08 -7.87 3.46
CA ILE A 209 10.19 -8.42 4.48
C ILE A 209 8.86 -7.66 4.42
N SER A 210 7.77 -8.41 4.35
CA SER A 210 6.41 -7.90 4.33
C SER A 210 5.65 -8.48 5.51
N ILE A 211 5.11 -7.62 6.37
CA ILE A 211 4.41 -8.04 7.59
C ILE A 211 2.97 -7.59 7.46
N GLY A 212 2.04 -8.52 7.51
CA GLY A 212 0.61 -8.23 7.52
C GLY A 212 0.06 -8.18 8.94
N THR A 213 -1.12 -7.56 9.07
CA THR A 213 -1.86 -7.44 10.33
C THR A 213 -2.84 -8.59 10.55
N GLY A 214 -2.75 -9.63 9.73
CA GLY A 214 -3.68 -10.75 9.69
C GLY A 214 -4.94 -10.47 8.87
N VAL A 215 -5.63 -11.55 8.53
CA VAL A 215 -6.95 -11.58 7.88
C VAL A 215 -7.88 -12.32 8.82
N ALA A 216 -9.14 -11.88 8.84
CA ALA A 216 -10.19 -12.63 9.52
C ALA A 216 -10.27 -14.05 8.95
N LYS A 217 -10.34 -15.05 9.82
CA LYS A 217 -10.56 -16.43 9.41
C LYS A 217 -11.80 -16.52 8.55
N GLU A 218 -11.69 -17.19 7.40
CA GLU A 218 -12.75 -17.39 6.40
C GLU A 218 -13.95 -18.23 6.90
N THR A 219 -14.38 -18.07 8.15
CA THR A 219 -15.57 -18.71 8.67
C THR A 219 -16.79 -17.84 8.37
N ASN A 220 -17.42 -18.05 7.21
CA ASN A 220 -18.81 -17.67 6.91
C ASN A 220 -19.23 -16.20 7.20
N MET A 221 -18.27 -15.25 7.26
CA MET A 221 -18.58 -13.83 7.49
C MET A 221 -19.58 -13.34 6.43
N TYR A 222 -19.27 -13.63 5.17
CA TYR A 222 -20.11 -13.31 4.01
C TYR A 222 -20.36 -14.57 3.19
N THR A 223 -21.62 -14.82 2.82
CA THR A 223 -21.99 -15.87 1.85
C THR A 223 -22.73 -15.21 0.70
N ALA A 224 -22.61 -15.75 -0.52
CA ALA A 224 -23.33 -15.22 -1.67
C ALA A 224 -24.85 -15.15 -1.41
N GLU A 225 -25.41 -16.12 -0.68
CA GLU A 225 -26.82 -16.11 -0.28
C GLU A 225 -27.18 -14.93 0.65
N LYS A 226 -26.30 -14.58 1.59
CA LYS A 226 -26.48 -13.38 2.45
C LYS A 226 -26.34 -12.11 1.60
N CYS A 227 -25.30 -12.01 0.77
CA CYS A 227 -25.01 -10.82 -0.04
C CYS A 227 -26.10 -10.55 -1.10
N ASN A 228 -26.74 -11.58 -1.64
CA ASN A 228 -27.85 -11.44 -2.59
C ASN A 228 -29.08 -10.73 -1.99
N LYS A 229 -29.16 -10.64 -0.66
CA LYS A 229 -30.24 -9.96 0.07
C LYS A 229 -29.84 -8.56 0.53
N TRP A 230 -28.60 -8.12 0.27
CA TRP A 230 -28.07 -6.85 0.76
C TRP A 230 -28.57 -5.65 -0.03
N ASN A 231 -28.92 -4.60 0.69
CA ASN A 231 -29.15 -3.27 0.14
C ASN A 231 -27.87 -2.40 0.26
N LEU A 232 -27.93 -1.15 -0.21
CA LEU A 232 -26.79 -0.23 -0.19
C LEU A 232 -26.19 -0.03 1.23
N LEU A 233 -27.01 -0.05 2.28
CA LEU A 233 -26.53 0.08 3.66
C LEU A 233 -25.80 -1.18 4.11
N ASP A 234 -26.31 -2.36 3.80
CA ASP A 234 -25.66 -3.63 4.15
C ASP A 234 -24.29 -3.78 3.46
N TRP A 235 -24.13 -3.24 2.24
CA TRP A 235 -22.82 -3.20 1.57
C TRP A 235 -21.82 -2.27 2.26
N VAL A 236 -22.30 -1.17 2.87
CA VAL A 236 -21.46 -0.18 3.55
C VAL A 236 -21.18 -0.56 5.00
N SER A 237 -22.16 -1.10 5.71
CA SER A 237 -22.08 -1.45 7.13
C SER A 237 -23.00 -2.63 7.43
N ASN A 238 -22.43 -3.76 7.86
CA ASN A 238 -23.18 -4.96 8.23
C ASN A 238 -22.61 -5.58 9.50
N ASN A 239 -23.43 -5.66 10.56
CA ASN A 239 -23.07 -6.28 11.84
C ASN A 239 -21.73 -5.78 12.45
N GLY A 240 -21.42 -4.49 12.27
CA GLY A 240 -20.19 -3.88 12.80
C GLY A 240 -18.96 -4.00 11.91
N PHE A 241 -19.08 -4.66 10.76
CA PHE A 241 -18.07 -4.72 9.70
C PHE A 241 -18.43 -3.79 8.53
N ASN A 242 -17.48 -3.51 7.63
CA ASN A 242 -17.70 -2.65 6.46
C ASN A 242 -17.40 -3.45 5.18
N PRO A 243 -18.36 -4.25 4.68
CA PRO A 243 -18.06 -5.29 3.69
C PRO A 243 -17.33 -4.80 2.44
N LEU A 244 -17.74 -3.67 1.85
CA LEU A 244 -17.06 -3.11 0.67
C LEU A 244 -15.59 -2.77 0.95
N ILE A 245 -15.29 -2.21 2.12
CA ILE A 245 -13.92 -1.86 2.50
C ILE A 245 -13.13 -3.13 2.81
N ASP A 246 -13.74 -4.10 3.48
CA ASP A 246 -13.12 -5.38 3.83
C ASP A 246 -12.74 -6.16 2.55
N PHE A 247 -13.66 -6.28 1.59
CA PHE A 247 -13.40 -6.91 0.29
C PHE A 247 -12.29 -6.21 -0.49
N LEU A 248 -12.32 -4.87 -0.58
CA LEU A 248 -11.29 -4.11 -1.27
C LEU A 248 -9.92 -4.26 -0.61
N SER A 249 -9.88 -4.20 0.73
CA SER A 249 -8.66 -4.27 1.52
C SER A 249 -8.01 -5.65 1.44
N TYR A 250 -8.80 -6.72 1.54
CA TYR A 250 -8.32 -8.10 1.40
C TYR A 250 -7.87 -8.39 -0.04
N ALA A 251 -8.69 -8.04 -1.04
CA ALA A 251 -8.32 -8.23 -2.44
C ALA A 251 -7.04 -7.46 -2.82
N SER A 252 -6.88 -6.23 -2.34
CA SER A 252 -5.67 -5.42 -2.54
C SER A 252 -4.43 -6.10 -1.93
N ALA A 253 -4.55 -6.64 -0.71
CA ALA A 253 -3.42 -7.27 -0.03
C ALA A 253 -2.99 -8.59 -0.70
N ASP A 254 -3.95 -9.43 -1.08
CA ASP A 254 -3.70 -10.74 -1.69
C ASP A 254 -3.15 -10.60 -3.13
N LEU A 255 -3.73 -9.70 -3.94
CA LEU A 255 -3.22 -9.45 -5.29
C LEU A 255 -1.77 -8.98 -5.27
N VAL A 256 -1.39 -8.12 -4.32
CA VAL A 256 -0.01 -7.65 -4.17
C VAL A 256 0.92 -8.78 -3.74
N ASP A 257 0.49 -9.70 -2.87
CA ASP A 257 1.32 -10.83 -2.46
C ASP A 257 1.54 -11.81 -3.62
N ILE A 258 0.51 -12.09 -4.42
CA ILE A 258 0.63 -12.87 -5.66
C ILE A 258 1.58 -12.19 -6.63
N GLN A 259 1.43 -10.88 -6.86
CA GLN A 259 2.33 -10.11 -7.73
C GLN A 259 3.78 -10.16 -7.24
N ALA A 260 3.99 -9.99 -5.93
CA ALA A 260 5.32 -10.09 -5.33
C ALA A 260 5.89 -11.50 -5.49
N ALA A 261 5.12 -12.54 -5.20
CA ALA A 261 5.52 -13.93 -5.35
C ALA A 261 5.91 -14.24 -6.80
N VAL A 262 5.09 -13.86 -7.79
CA VAL A 262 5.40 -13.99 -9.22
C VAL A 262 6.68 -13.25 -9.58
N LEU A 263 6.86 -12.01 -9.11
CA LEU A 263 8.06 -11.22 -9.39
C LEU A 263 9.34 -11.88 -8.84
N PHE A 264 9.30 -12.39 -7.61
CA PHE A 264 10.45 -13.03 -6.98
C PHE A 264 10.69 -14.47 -7.47
N GLU A 265 9.65 -15.17 -7.90
CA GLU A 265 9.72 -16.53 -8.45
C GLU A 265 10.17 -16.54 -9.91
N VAL A 266 9.52 -15.76 -10.77
CA VAL A 266 9.69 -15.80 -12.23
C VAL A 266 10.84 -14.90 -12.69
N LEU A 267 10.93 -13.68 -12.18
CA LEU A 267 11.82 -12.65 -12.74
C LEU A 267 13.16 -12.55 -11.99
N SER A 268 13.29 -13.17 -10.82
CA SER A 268 14.44 -12.95 -9.95
C SER A 268 15.24 -14.20 -9.62
N CYS A 269 14.68 -15.41 -9.78
CA CYS A 269 15.31 -16.67 -9.35
C CYS A 269 15.72 -16.68 -7.85
N CYS A 270 15.18 -15.77 -7.04
CA CYS A 270 15.60 -15.52 -5.65
C CYS A 270 14.38 -15.61 -4.72
N LYS A 271 13.75 -16.79 -4.70
CA LYS A 271 12.60 -17.07 -3.83
C LYS A 271 12.89 -16.72 -2.37
N GLU A 272 14.13 -16.85 -1.90
CA GLU A 272 14.49 -16.61 -0.50
C GLU A 272 14.64 -15.13 -0.10
N ASN A 273 14.52 -14.20 -1.06
CA ASN A 273 14.67 -12.77 -0.80
C ASN A 273 13.36 -12.07 -0.41
N TYR A 274 12.24 -12.77 -0.49
CA TYR A 274 10.93 -12.26 -0.08
C TYR A 274 10.35 -13.09 1.06
N LEU A 275 10.22 -12.46 2.23
CA LEU A 275 9.59 -13.06 3.41
C LEU A 275 8.27 -12.33 3.70
N ARG A 276 7.14 -13.03 3.55
CA ARG A 276 5.82 -12.55 3.99
C ARG A 276 5.46 -13.24 5.30
N ILE A 277 5.13 -12.46 6.32
CA ILE A 277 4.58 -12.96 7.58
C ILE A 277 3.15 -12.46 7.68
N GLN A 278 2.21 -13.39 7.65
CA GLN A 278 0.77 -13.12 7.68
C GLN A 278 0.05 -14.26 8.39
N THR A 279 -1.10 -13.96 8.97
CA THR A 279 -2.02 -14.96 9.55
C THR A 279 -3.40 -14.79 8.93
N ASP A 280 -4.12 -15.89 8.73
CA ASP A 280 -5.51 -15.98 8.28
C ASP A 280 -6.41 -16.56 9.37
N GLU A 281 -5.95 -16.60 10.63
CA GLU A 281 -6.64 -17.27 11.72
C GLU A 281 -7.31 -16.31 12.72
N LEU A 282 -7.37 -15.01 12.43
CA LEU A 282 -7.95 -14.03 13.36
C LEU A 282 -9.46 -14.26 13.50
N MET A 283 -9.95 -14.28 14.74
CA MET A 283 -11.37 -14.50 15.03
C MET A 283 -11.96 -13.31 15.79
N GLU A 284 -13.26 -13.09 15.59
CA GLU A 284 -14.09 -12.16 16.38
C GLU A 284 -13.47 -10.76 16.51
N ASP A 285 -13.18 -10.33 17.75
CA ASP A 285 -12.65 -9.01 18.08
C ASP A 285 -11.23 -8.80 17.54
N ALA A 286 -10.43 -9.87 17.42
CA ALA A 286 -9.07 -9.81 16.93
C ALA A 286 -9.00 -9.52 15.42
N ALA A 287 -10.08 -9.80 14.70
CA ALA A 287 -10.22 -9.46 13.28
C ALA A 287 -10.69 -8.01 13.06
N SER A 288 -11.11 -7.31 14.11
CA SER A 288 -11.61 -5.94 14.01
C SER A 288 -10.49 -4.92 14.11
N VAL A 289 -10.49 -3.95 13.19
CA VAL A 289 -9.43 -2.93 13.07
C VAL A 289 -9.50 -1.81 14.11
N ASP A 290 -10.61 -1.68 14.85
CA ASP A 290 -10.86 -0.55 15.75
C ASP A 290 -11.20 -0.95 17.20
N ARG A 291 -11.10 -2.25 17.54
CA ARG A 291 -11.38 -2.75 18.89
C ARG A 291 -10.15 -2.72 19.79
N ALA A 292 -9.90 -1.57 20.40
CA ALA A 292 -8.78 -1.37 21.34
C ALA A 292 -9.12 -1.70 22.81
N THR A 293 -9.78 -2.83 23.11
CA THR A 293 -9.98 -3.27 24.50
C THR A 293 -8.72 -3.93 25.04
N GLU A 294 -8.44 -3.84 26.34
CA GLU A 294 -7.26 -4.45 26.96
C GLU A 294 -7.17 -5.95 26.66
N LYS A 295 -8.30 -6.67 26.79
CA LYS A 295 -8.42 -8.08 26.43
C LYS A 295 -8.04 -8.36 24.97
N ASN A 296 -8.56 -7.57 24.01
CA ASN A 296 -8.26 -7.78 22.60
C ASN A 296 -6.79 -7.49 22.29
N MET A 297 -6.22 -6.45 22.88
CA MET A 297 -4.80 -6.11 22.71
C MET A 297 -3.88 -7.22 23.25
N GLU A 298 -4.20 -7.81 24.41
CA GLU A 298 -3.47 -8.97 24.95
C GLU A 298 -3.62 -10.21 24.06
N GLU A 299 -4.79 -10.44 23.50
CA GLU A 299 -5.04 -11.54 22.55
C GLU A 299 -4.21 -11.35 21.28
N LEU A 300 -4.16 -10.15 20.70
CA LEU A 300 -3.31 -9.83 19.54
C LEU A 300 -1.82 -10.06 19.84
N ILE A 301 -1.34 -9.73 21.05
CA ILE A 301 0.04 -10.04 21.47
C ILE A 301 0.26 -11.56 21.53
N LYS A 302 -0.70 -12.33 22.05
CA LYS A 302 -0.62 -13.81 22.08
C LYS A 302 -0.59 -14.38 20.66
N PHE A 303 -1.40 -13.84 19.75
CA PHE A 303 -1.39 -14.21 18.33
C PHE A 303 -0.04 -13.91 17.68
N GLY A 304 0.54 -12.73 17.88
CA GLY A 304 1.88 -12.42 17.36
C GLY A 304 2.96 -13.39 17.88
N ASN A 305 2.92 -13.75 19.16
CA ASN A 305 3.84 -14.73 19.75
C ASN A 305 3.61 -16.16 19.22
N LYS A 306 2.37 -16.53 18.91
CA LYS A 306 2.04 -17.79 18.24
C LYS A 306 2.59 -17.79 16.81
N LEU A 307 2.38 -16.70 16.06
CA LEU A 307 2.79 -16.56 14.67
C LEU A 307 4.30 -16.74 14.48
N LEU A 308 5.12 -16.34 15.46
CA LEU A 308 6.55 -16.62 15.45
C LEU A 308 6.89 -18.12 15.43
N LYS A 309 6.06 -18.96 16.05
CA LYS A 309 6.25 -20.41 16.14
C LYS A 309 5.63 -21.16 14.96
N ASP A 310 4.72 -20.53 14.25
CA ASP A 310 4.10 -21.10 13.06
C ASP A 310 5.13 -21.24 11.92
N GLN A 311 4.84 -22.17 11.00
CA GLN A 311 5.71 -22.42 9.86
C GLN A 311 5.68 -21.25 8.89
N VAL A 312 6.81 -21.01 8.22
CA VAL A 312 6.86 -20.05 7.11
C VAL A 312 6.00 -20.60 5.98
N THR A 313 5.03 -19.80 5.56
CA THR A 313 4.18 -20.11 4.41
C THR A 313 4.47 -19.16 3.27
N ARG A 314 4.08 -19.57 2.06
CA ARG A 314 4.14 -18.75 0.86
C ARG A 314 2.89 -19.02 0.02
N VAL A 315 2.36 -17.96 -0.58
CA VAL A 315 1.27 -18.09 -1.54
C VAL A 315 1.70 -18.93 -2.74
N ASN A 316 0.94 -19.98 -3.02
CA ASN A 316 1.02 -20.74 -4.25
C ASN A 316 0.35 -19.91 -5.37
N ILE A 317 1.12 -19.59 -6.42
CA ILE A 317 0.69 -18.67 -7.49
C ILE A 317 -0.51 -19.24 -8.27
N GLU A 318 -0.63 -20.56 -8.38
CA GLU A 318 -1.69 -21.21 -9.15
C GLU A 318 -3.00 -21.30 -8.36
N THR A 319 -2.92 -21.54 -7.05
CA THR A 319 -4.09 -21.78 -6.21
C THR A 319 -4.49 -20.58 -5.36
N GLY A 320 -3.58 -19.61 -5.16
CA GLY A 320 -3.76 -18.48 -4.25
C GLY A 320 -3.68 -18.85 -2.76
N VAL A 321 -3.39 -20.11 -2.43
CA VAL A 321 -3.37 -20.62 -1.05
C VAL A 321 -1.97 -20.55 -0.47
N TYR A 322 -1.86 -20.23 0.82
CA TYR A 322 -0.57 -20.23 1.53
C TYR A 322 -0.16 -21.66 1.91
N GLU A 323 1.02 -22.08 1.43
CA GLU A 323 1.57 -23.41 1.67
C GLU A 323 2.89 -23.33 2.46
N PRO A 324 3.18 -24.28 3.36
CA PRO A 324 4.44 -24.31 4.09
C PRO A 324 5.65 -24.44 3.15
N VAL A 325 6.66 -23.58 3.34
CA VAL A 325 7.88 -23.59 2.50
C VAL A 325 8.76 -24.79 2.82
N LYS A 326 8.95 -25.08 4.12
CA LYS A 326 9.80 -26.18 4.59
C LYS A 326 9.30 -26.71 5.94
N PRO A 327 9.20 -28.04 6.12
CA PRO A 327 8.81 -28.62 7.40
C PRO A 327 9.71 -28.17 8.54
N GLY A 328 9.12 -27.66 9.61
CA GLY A 328 9.81 -27.23 10.82
C GLY A 328 10.57 -25.89 10.73
N TYR A 329 10.52 -25.20 9.57
CA TYR A 329 11.09 -23.87 9.43
C TYR A 329 10.06 -22.81 9.84
N THR A 330 10.30 -22.17 10.99
CA THR A 330 9.34 -21.24 11.60
C THR A 330 9.61 -19.78 11.23
N ASN A 331 8.62 -18.92 11.42
CA ASN A 331 8.78 -17.47 11.22
C ASN A 331 9.89 -16.88 12.12
N GLU A 332 10.05 -17.37 13.35
CA GLU A 332 11.15 -16.98 14.23
C GLU A 332 12.53 -17.31 13.63
N MET A 333 12.69 -18.51 13.06
CA MET A 333 13.94 -18.90 12.38
C MET A 333 14.20 -18.02 11.17
N ALA A 334 13.18 -17.77 10.34
CA ALA A 334 13.31 -16.91 9.18
C ALA A 334 13.68 -15.46 9.54
N LEU A 335 13.12 -14.92 10.62
CA LEU A 335 13.48 -13.60 11.12
C LEU A 335 14.92 -13.55 11.63
N LYS A 336 15.41 -14.60 12.29
CA LYS A 336 16.83 -14.70 12.70
C LYS A 336 17.77 -14.71 11.50
N ASP A 337 17.44 -15.49 10.48
CA ASP A 337 18.23 -15.55 9.25
C ASP A 337 18.22 -14.20 8.50
N PHE A 338 17.05 -13.56 8.43
CA PHE A 338 16.89 -12.23 7.85
C PHE A 338 17.71 -11.18 8.60
N ALA A 339 17.66 -11.17 9.93
CA ALA A 339 18.47 -10.29 10.77
C ALA A 339 19.98 -10.53 10.57
N GLY A 340 20.39 -11.79 10.40
CA GLY A 340 21.77 -12.17 10.07
C GLY A 340 22.23 -11.55 8.74
N LYS A 341 21.39 -11.62 7.69
CA LYS A 341 21.65 -10.99 6.38
C LYS A 341 21.82 -9.48 6.52
N LEU A 342 20.92 -8.80 7.23
CA LEU A 342 20.98 -7.35 7.45
C LEU A 342 22.24 -6.92 8.23
N CYS A 343 22.60 -7.66 9.28
CA CYS A 343 23.79 -7.38 10.09
C CYS A 343 25.07 -7.53 9.26
N LYS A 344 25.16 -8.60 8.45
CA LYS A 344 26.29 -8.82 7.53
C LYS A 344 26.40 -7.67 6.53
N GLU A 345 25.30 -7.28 5.89
CA GLU A 345 25.27 -6.19 4.93
C GLU A 345 25.71 -4.85 5.55
N ARG A 346 25.22 -4.53 6.77
CA ARG A 346 25.64 -3.32 7.48
C ARG A 346 27.14 -3.29 7.75
N LYS A 347 27.72 -4.40 8.21
CA LYS A 347 29.17 -4.50 8.47
C LYS A 347 29.98 -4.30 7.19
N LEU A 348 29.56 -4.92 6.09
CA LEU A 348 30.23 -4.78 4.79
C LEU A 348 30.26 -3.31 4.32
N ARG A 349 29.16 -2.58 4.49
CA ARG A 349 29.09 -1.14 4.15
C ARG A 349 30.00 -0.30 5.03
N GLN A 350 30.08 -0.58 6.34
CA GLN A 350 30.96 0.14 7.25
C GLN A 350 32.43 -0.03 6.86
N THR A 351 32.85 -1.27 6.56
CA THR A 351 34.24 -1.56 6.14
C THR A 351 34.60 -1.00 4.76
N ALA A 352 33.61 -0.72 3.90
CA ALA A 352 33.84 -0.12 2.59
C ALA A 352 33.98 1.42 2.63
N HIS A 353 33.63 2.04 3.77
CA HIS A 353 33.74 3.47 4.02
C HIS A 353 34.99 3.85 4.84
N GLU A 354 35.72 2.87 5.36
CA GLU A 354 37.07 2.99 5.95
C GLU A 354 38.13 2.76 4.86
#